data_AF-A0ABD1VNA4-F1
#
_entry.id   AF-A0ABD1VNA4-F1
#
_cell.length_a   1.000
_cell.length_b   1.000
_cell.length_c   1.000
_cell.angle_alpha   90.00
_cell.angle_beta   90.00
_cell.angle_gamma   90.00
#
_symmetry.space_group_name_H-M   'P 1'
#
loop_
_entity.id
_entity.type
_entity.pdbx_description
1 polymer ?
#
loop_
_entity_poly.entity_id
_entity_poly.type
_entity_poly.pdbx_seq_one_letter_code
_entity_poly.pdbx_strand_id
1 'polypeptide(L)'
;MNTGFHAVEPVTEVPDSNIERCYDAVESRSFMTIQSPLPRTSDSIEDCIKCLDSIEELEQGGELYLFALDIFLKQEYREIFLNLKKSSTRIAWLERLQSVGPQLPSQSDA
;
A
#
# COMPACT_ATOMS: atom_id res chain seq x y z
N MET A 1 -53.10 -14.29 -35.28
CA MET A 1 -51.70 -14.56 -35.70
C MET A 1 -50.83 -14.24 -34.47
N ASN A 2 -50.87 -15.04 -33.40
CA ASN A 2 -50.07 -16.25 -33.13
C ASN A 2 -48.58 -15.88 -33.26
N THR A 3 -47.74 -15.88 -32.23
CA THR A 3 -47.28 -16.96 -31.32
C THR A 3 -46.27 -16.30 -30.35
N GLY A 4 -45.95 -16.72 -29.13
CA GLY A 4 -46.15 -17.92 -28.33
C GLY A 4 -45.30 -17.81 -27.03
N PHE A 5 -45.64 -18.64 -26.04
CA PHE A 5 -44.79 -19.37 -25.05
C PHE A 5 -43.42 -18.79 -24.62
N HIS A 6 -42.92 -18.88 -23.39
CA HIS A 6 -43.16 -19.72 -22.21
C HIS A 6 -42.38 -19.10 -21.03
N ALA A 7 -42.65 -19.56 -19.80
CA ALA A 7 -41.93 -19.48 -18.51
C ALA A 7 -40.46 -18.94 -18.52
N VAL A 8 -39.92 -18.28 -17.49
CA VAL A 8 -39.69 -18.76 -16.10
C VAL A 8 -39.37 -17.55 -15.18
N GLU A 9 -39.74 -17.63 -13.89
CA GLU A 9 -39.27 -16.76 -12.80
C GLU A 9 -37.76 -17.01 -12.45
N PRO A 10 -37.18 -16.48 -11.34
CA PRO A 10 -36.93 -15.09 -10.91
C PRO A 10 -35.43 -14.86 -10.51
N VAL A 11 -35.12 -13.68 -9.94
CA VAL A 11 -33.95 -13.36 -9.09
C VAL A 11 -32.58 -13.21 -9.80
N THR A 12 -32.05 -11.98 -9.78
CA THR A 12 -30.92 -11.59 -8.92
C THR A 12 -30.76 -10.07 -8.93
N GLU A 13 -30.87 -9.48 -7.74
CA GLU A 13 -30.42 -8.12 -7.49
C GLU A 13 -28.90 -8.05 -7.70
N VAL A 14 -28.46 -7.19 -8.60
CA VAL A 14 -27.14 -6.56 -8.53
C VAL A 14 -27.41 -5.07 -8.65
N PRO A 15 -27.32 -4.29 -7.56
CA PRO A 15 -27.25 -2.84 -7.72
C PRO A 15 -25.85 -2.57 -8.25
N ASP A 16 -25.74 -2.43 -9.57
CA ASP A 16 -24.60 -1.77 -10.20
C ASP A 16 -24.51 -0.40 -9.54
N SER A 17 -23.56 -0.24 -8.61
CA SER A 17 -23.25 1.06 -8.06
C SER A 17 -22.69 1.89 -9.20
N ASN A 18 -23.59 2.66 -9.79
CA ASN A 18 -23.39 3.59 -10.89
C ASN A 18 -22.17 4.47 -10.59
N ILE A 19 -21.01 4.12 -11.13
CA ILE A 19 -19.91 5.08 -11.30
C ILE A 19 -20.37 5.97 -12.45
N GLU A 20 -21.16 6.97 -12.11
CA GLU A 20 -21.56 8.08 -12.96
C GLU A 20 -20.29 8.88 -13.30
N ARG A 21 -19.56 8.40 -14.31
CA ARG A 21 -18.41 9.07 -14.87
C ARG A 21 -18.94 10.12 -15.84
N CYS A 22 -19.16 11.33 -15.32
CA CYS A 22 -19.50 12.50 -16.13
C CYS A 22 -18.42 12.69 -17.22
N TYR A 23 -18.80 12.47 -18.49
CA TYR A 23 -17.99 12.82 -19.64
C TYR A 23 -18.31 14.26 -20.03
N ASP A 24 -17.63 15.22 -19.40
CA ASP A 24 -17.66 16.60 -19.90
C ASP A 24 -16.79 16.72 -21.14
N ALA A 25 -17.40 17.32 -22.17
CA ALA A 25 -16.90 17.42 -23.52
C ALA A 25 -15.69 18.36 -23.67
N VAL A 26 -14.90 18.04 -24.68
CA VAL A 26 -13.64 18.65 -25.13
C VAL A 26 -13.84 20.09 -25.61
N GLU A 27 -12.99 21.02 -25.16
CA GLU A 27 -12.29 21.97 -26.06
C GLU A 27 -11.35 22.88 -25.26
N SER A 28 -10.04 22.62 -25.34
CA SER A 28 -9.05 23.66 -25.65
C SER A 28 -7.65 23.06 -25.72
N ARG A 29 -7.06 23.25 -26.88
CA ARG A 29 -5.76 22.77 -27.33
C ARG A 29 -4.64 23.39 -26.48
N SER A 30 -4.03 22.59 -25.62
CA SER A 30 -2.65 22.81 -25.17
C SER A 30 -1.94 21.46 -25.11
N PHE A 31 -0.93 21.30 -25.95
CA PHE A 31 0.01 20.18 -25.89
C PHE A 31 0.89 20.39 -24.65
N MET A 32 0.37 20.02 -23.50
CA MET A 32 1.19 19.67 -22.35
C MET A 32 0.88 18.23 -22.08
N THR A 33 1.88 17.37 -22.26
CA THR A 33 1.88 16.02 -21.73
C THR A 33 1.62 16.12 -20.24
N ILE A 34 0.35 16.05 -19.85
CA ILE A 34 -0.01 15.65 -18.50
C ILE A 34 0.53 14.24 -18.43
N GLN A 35 1.75 14.10 -17.88
CA GLN A 35 2.09 12.88 -17.17
C GLN A 35 0.91 12.70 -16.24
N SER A 36 -0.01 11.79 -16.59
CA SER A 36 -0.92 11.21 -15.63
C SER A 36 -0.07 10.96 -14.39
N PRO A 37 -0.44 11.44 -13.20
CA PRO A 37 0.25 11.01 -12.00
C PRO A 37 0.19 9.49 -12.08
N LEU A 38 1.35 8.87 -12.34
CA LEU A 38 1.52 7.43 -12.25
C LEU A 38 0.77 7.08 -10.98
N PRO A 39 -0.28 6.23 -11.04
CA PRO A 39 -1.03 5.89 -9.84
C PRO A 39 0.03 5.44 -8.86
N ARG A 40 0.30 6.28 -7.85
CA ARG A 40 1.31 5.97 -6.84
C ARG A 40 0.73 4.72 -6.24
N THR A 41 1.31 3.58 -6.62
CA THR A 41 0.96 2.27 -6.12
C THR A 41 0.96 2.47 -4.63
N SER A 42 -0.24 2.48 -4.06
CA SER A 42 -0.48 2.81 -2.67
C SER A 42 0.56 2.06 -1.85
N ASP A 43 1.40 2.75 -1.09
CA ASP A 43 2.50 2.18 -0.30
C ASP A 43 1.91 1.19 0.72
N SER A 44 1.66 -0.03 0.24
CA SER A 44 0.89 -1.03 0.93
C SER A 44 1.81 -1.80 1.86
N ILE A 45 1.24 -2.31 2.96
CA ILE A 45 2.01 -3.17 3.86
C ILE A 45 2.53 -4.41 3.13
N GLU A 46 1.79 -4.92 2.15
CA GLU A 46 2.21 -6.06 1.32
C GLU A 46 3.48 -5.74 0.51
N ASP A 47 3.57 -4.54 -0.08
CA ASP A 47 4.77 -4.12 -0.82
C ASP A 47 5.97 -3.94 0.10
N CYS A 48 5.76 -3.43 1.32
CA CYS A 48 6.81 -3.36 2.33
C CYS A 48 7.31 -4.76 2.72
N ILE A 49 6.41 -5.72 2.96
CA ILE A 49 6.77 -7.11 3.32
C ILE A 49 7.53 -7.77 2.16
N LYS A 50 7.03 -7.69 0.92
CA LYS A 50 7.74 -8.21 -0.26
C LYS A 50 9.14 -7.62 -0.40
N CYS A 51 9.26 -6.31 -0.18
CA CYS A 51 10.55 -5.64 -0.22
C CYS A 51 11.46 -6.09 0.93
N LEU A 52 10.92 -6.33 2.12
CA LEU A 52 11.66 -6.80 3.29
C LEU A 52 12.17 -8.24 3.07
N ASP A 53 11.32 -9.12 2.55
CA ASP A 53 11.63 -10.50 2.21
C ASP A 53 12.69 -10.63 1.11
N SER A 54 12.86 -9.60 0.28
CA SER A 54 13.87 -9.57 -0.78
C SER A 54 15.29 -9.21 -0.30
N ILE A 55 15.44 -8.81 0.97
CA ILE A 55 16.72 -8.42 1.56
C ILE A 55 17.39 -9.67 2.13
N GLU A 56 18.39 -10.20 1.44
CA GLU A 56 19.10 -11.43 1.83
C GLU A 56 19.81 -11.30 3.19
N GLU A 57 20.26 -10.10 3.56
CA GLU A 57 20.95 -9.86 4.82
C GLU A 57 20.01 -9.84 6.04
N LEU A 58 18.68 -9.84 5.82
CA LEU A 58 17.69 -9.79 6.88
C LEU A 58 17.06 -11.16 7.10
N GLU A 59 17.25 -11.71 8.30
CA GLU A 59 16.63 -12.97 8.69
C GLU A 59 15.11 -12.79 8.88
N GLN A 60 14.31 -13.54 8.11
CA GLN A 60 12.86 -13.56 8.29
C GLN A 60 12.49 -14.04 9.69
N GLY A 61 11.66 -13.27 10.39
CA GLY A 61 11.28 -13.54 11.78
C GLY A 61 12.33 -13.13 12.82
N GLY A 62 13.49 -12.60 12.42
CA GLY A 62 14.45 -11.99 13.34
C GLY A 62 13.92 -10.69 13.97
N GLU A 63 14.55 -10.23 15.05
CA GLU A 63 14.12 -9.04 15.81
C GLU A 63 13.95 -7.79 14.93
N LEU A 64 14.89 -7.53 14.03
CA LEU A 64 14.82 -6.37 13.13
C LEU A 64 13.70 -6.52 12.09
N TYR A 65 13.40 -7.74 11.65
CA TYR A 65 12.29 -8.04 10.74
C TYR A 65 10.94 -7.79 11.43
N LEU A 66 10.75 -8.33 12.64
CA LEU A 66 9.51 -8.13 13.40
C LEU A 66 9.32 -6.66 13.79
N PHE A 67 10.40 -5.98 14.20
CA PHE A 67 10.39 -4.54 14.43
C PHE A 67 9.94 -3.75 13.19
N ALA A 68 10.41 -4.14 11.99
CA ALA A 68 9.99 -3.50 10.75
C ALA A 68 8.48 -3.64 10.52
N LEU A 69 7.92 -4.84 10.77
CA LEU A 69 6.47 -5.08 10.65
C LEU A 69 5.67 -4.17 11.59
N ASP A 70 6.14 -3.98 12.83
CA ASP A 70 5.47 -3.11 13.81
C ASP A 70 5.44 -1.64 13.35
N ILE A 71 6.56 -1.12 12.82
CA ILE A 71 6.59 0.26 12.34
C ILE A 71 5.85 0.44 11.03
N PHE A 72 5.76 -0.58 10.17
CA PHE A 72 5.02 -0.51 8.91
C PHE A 72 3.52 -0.40 9.08
N LEU A 73 2.97 -0.53 10.30
CA LEU A 73 1.59 -0.15 10.58
C LEU A 73 1.34 1.34 10.31
N LYS A 74 2.38 2.18 10.44
CA LYS A 74 2.33 3.62 10.13
C LYS A 74 2.66 3.87 8.66
N GLN A 75 1.79 4.61 7.98
CA GLN A 75 1.92 4.88 6.54
C GLN A 75 3.20 5.64 6.21
N GLU A 76 3.55 6.63 7.01
CA GLU A 76 4.75 7.45 6.82
C GLU A 76 6.04 6.61 6.81
N TYR A 77 6.09 5.53 7.60
CA TYR A 77 7.25 4.65 7.63
C TYR A 77 7.31 3.72 6.42
N ARG A 78 6.15 3.29 5.89
CA ARG A 78 6.08 2.54 4.63
C ARG A 78 6.62 3.37 3.46
N GLU A 79 6.15 4.62 3.36
CA GLU A 79 6.58 5.55 2.32
C GLU A 79 8.09 5.78 2.38
N ILE A 80 8.63 6.08 3.57
CA ILE A 80 10.08 6.28 3.73
C ILE A 80 10.83 5.01 3.31
N PHE A 81 10.45 3.84 3.82
CA PHE A 81 11.14 2.58 3.56
C PHE A 81 11.17 2.20 2.08
N LEU A 82 10.04 2.31 1.39
CA LEU A 82 9.93 2.00 -0.04
C LEU A 82 10.74 2.99 -0.91
N ASN A 83 10.89 4.25 -0.47
CA ASN A 83 11.72 5.24 -1.15
C ASN A 83 13.24 5.02 -0.97
N LEU A 84 13.67 4.27 0.05
CA LEU A 84 15.08 3.91 0.21
C LEU A 84 15.48 2.89 -0.86
N LYS A 85 16.46 3.22 -1.71
CA LYS A 85 16.77 2.42 -2.91
C LYS A 85 17.65 1.18 -2.67
N LYS A 86 18.46 1.19 -1.61
CA LYS A 86 19.44 0.13 -1.34
C LYS A 86 19.03 -0.64 -0.09
N SER A 87 19.18 -1.97 -0.13
CA SER A 87 18.94 -2.85 1.02
C SER A 87 19.73 -2.42 2.25
N SER A 88 21.03 -2.11 2.09
CA SER A 88 21.87 -1.61 3.19
C SER A 88 21.36 -0.30 3.81
N THR A 89 20.78 0.59 3.02
CA THR A 89 20.19 1.84 3.54
C THR A 89 18.90 1.57 4.30
N ARG A 90 18.08 0.62 3.83
CA ARG A 90 16.86 0.18 4.53
C ARG A 90 17.20 -0.44 5.89
N ILE A 91 18.17 -1.36 5.92
CA ILE A 91 18.64 -2.00 7.15
C ILE A 91 19.15 -0.95 8.14
N ALA A 92 20.09 -0.10 7.72
CA ALA A 92 20.66 0.93 8.59
C ALA A 92 19.60 1.90 9.15
N TRP A 93 18.56 2.18 8.36
CA TRP A 93 17.44 3.00 8.81
C TRP A 93 16.59 2.29 9.87
N LEU A 94 16.29 1.00 9.68
CA LEU A 94 15.58 0.19 10.67
C LEU A 94 16.40 0.06 11.97
N GLU A 95 17.69 -0.23 11.88
CA GLU A 95 18.60 -0.34 13.04
C GLU A 95 18.68 0.97 13.82
N ARG A 96 18.76 2.11 13.11
CA ARG A 96 18.70 3.43 13.75
C ARG A 96 17.41 3.62 14.52
N LEU A 97 16.26 3.25 13.95
CA LEU A 97 14.97 3.40 14.62
C LEU A 97 14.84 2.46 15.83
N GLN A 98 15.34 1.23 15.71
CA GLN A 98 15.35 0.26 16.80
C GLN A 98 16.26 0.72 17.96
N SER A 99 17.44 1.27 17.64
CA SER A 99 18.37 1.81 18.64
C SER A 99 17.84 3.06 19.35
N VAL A 100 16.96 3.83 18.70
CA VAL A 100 16.28 5.00 19.29
C VAL A 100 15.00 4.58 20.04
N GLY A 101 14.75 3.27 20.18
CA GLY A 101 13.63 2.70 20.93
C GLY A 101 13.44 3.33 22.31
N PRO A 102 12.22 3.26 22.88
CA PRO A 102 11.86 4.00 24.08
C PRO A 102 12.90 3.70 25.16
N GLN A 103 13.64 4.74 25.55
CA GLN A 103 14.44 4.76 26.76
C GLN A 103 13.48 4.46 27.90
N LEU A 104 13.28 3.18 28.22
CA LEU A 104 12.62 2.78 29.44
C LEU A 104 13.52 3.40 30.52
N PRO A 105 13.01 4.35 31.34
CA PRO A 105 13.80 4.82 32.45
C PRO A 105 14.05 3.60 33.32
N SER A 106 15.27 3.08 33.30
CA SER A 106 15.77 2.19 34.32
C SER A 106 15.65 2.96 35.63
N GLN A 107 14.52 2.81 36.30
CA GLN A 107 14.41 3.10 37.72
C GLN A 107 15.20 2.01 38.44
N SER A 108 16.52 2.12 38.37
CA SER A 108 17.43 1.48 39.31
C SER A 108 17.66 2.48 40.44
N ASP A 109 16.62 2.71 41.22
CA ASP A 109 16.70 3.42 42.50
C ASP A 109 16.08 2.51 43.58
N ALA A 110 16.95 1.79 44.29
CA ALA A 110 16.91 1.46 45.72
C ALA A 110 17.78 0.23 46.02
#